data_AF-A0A964EXJ1-F1
#
_entry.id   AF-A0A964EXJ1-F1
#
_cell.length_a   1.000
_cell.length_b   1.000
_cell.length_c   1.000
_cell.angle_alpha   90.00
_cell.angle_beta   90.00
_cell.angle_gamma   90.00
#
_symmetry.space_group_name_H-M   'P 1'
#
loop_
_entity.id
_entity.type
_entity.pdbx_description
1 polymer ?
#
loop_
_entity_poly.entity_id
_entity_poly.type
_entity_poly.pdbx_seq_one_letter_code
_entity_poly.pdbx_strand_id
1 'polypeptide(L)'
;MRRAFAGTGSRWSGLCLALAASAGAGCVISDAELEARLRDDGLCASPGTWYADVDGDGFGDPEAAVGACAPPSGHVAVAGDCDDADAAVSPDAAELCDGVDDDCDGRIDEDDAADALIGYADADGDGFGNPDYPRAACTLPAGYVEDADDCDDLDPGRYPGAAEYCGDGVLSDCERTSEAGLASFVTADGAWTVATALQDRSAGPWTLSASGTLYLCGAEAPFTTPIQVGGVSDAAVVGVTVDAQPAVLESADGALAIQAQQSDLAVRDLILRGGDHEGGGIDHAQGTLTVSGCVFEGHGSATEGAAIRTERTTLILRDSVLRDGRAEQGGALSVRGGSALIEDCVFEDNTATEEGGALWARDADEQARAEITITGSVEGACRFDGNDAEEGGAMFFEEGAIVSVTGCTFSDNVVQRNANPPGQGGAIYQKEAVLCIADSAFVDNHAYALGVADGRGGAILLKSELDLTPHLALSGVTFTGNTPLDFYSLFDPVEQALTSPFTGVLHDDGVTTCAF
;
A
#
# COMPACT_ATOMS: atom_id res chain seq x y z
N MET A 1 4.22 76.34 -57.51
CA MET A 1 4.72 77.30 -56.50
C MET A 1 5.88 78.09 -57.07
N ARG A 2 5.95 79.42 -56.91
CA ARG A 2 7.16 80.19 -57.25
C ARG A 2 8.22 79.94 -56.17
N ARG A 3 9.22 79.09 -56.43
CA ARG A 3 10.48 79.07 -55.66
C ARG A 3 11.60 79.57 -56.57
N ALA A 4 12.17 80.72 -56.22
CA ALA A 4 13.38 81.24 -56.84
C ALA A 4 14.59 80.52 -56.24
N PHE A 5 15.39 79.85 -57.07
CA PHE A 5 16.70 79.33 -56.66
C PHE A 5 17.79 80.31 -57.08
N ALA A 6 18.50 80.85 -56.10
CA ALA A 6 19.77 81.54 -56.28
C ALA A 6 20.89 80.54 -55.93
N GLY A 7 21.60 80.07 -56.96
CA GLY A 7 22.74 79.18 -56.81
C GLY A 7 23.68 79.35 -57.99
N THR A 8 24.80 80.02 -57.76
CA THR A 8 25.87 80.26 -58.74
C THR A 8 26.67 78.97 -58.92
N GLY A 9 26.25 78.14 -59.87
CA GLY A 9 26.96 76.93 -60.30
C GLY A 9 26.95 76.85 -61.82
N SER A 10 28.12 77.01 -62.42
CA SER A 10 28.38 76.99 -63.86
C SER A 10 28.02 75.63 -64.48
N ARG A 11 26.76 75.46 -64.91
CA ARG A 11 26.33 74.49 -65.95
C ARG A 11 24.91 74.70 -66.50
N TRP A 12 24.23 75.79 -66.14
CA TRP A 12 22.91 76.18 -66.70
C TRP A 12 22.97 77.22 -67.83
N SER A 13 24.08 77.33 -68.55
CA SER A 13 24.26 78.23 -69.70
C SER A 13 24.21 77.48 -71.03
N GLY A 14 23.18 76.64 -71.21
CA GLY A 14 23.14 75.70 -72.33
C GLY A 14 21.77 75.33 -72.86
N LEU A 15 20.67 76.02 -72.52
CA LEU A 15 19.42 75.92 -73.31
C LEU A 15 18.43 77.06 -73.00
N CYS A 16 18.86 78.30 -73.22
CA CYS A 16 17.95 79.43 -73.43
C CYS A 16 18.50 80.33 -74.55
N LEU A 17 19.17 79.71 -75.54
CA LEU A 17 19.76 80.40 -76.68
C LEU A 17 19.33 79.75 -78.00
N ALA A 18 18.03 79.53 -78.15
CA ALA A 18 17.35 79.44 -79.44
C ALA A 18 15.87 79.72 -79.18
N LEU A 19 15.42 80.91 -79.57
CA LEU A 19 14.08 81.51 -79.37
C LEU A 19 13.93 82.48 -78.20
N ALA A 20 14.80 83.49 -78.15
CA ALA A 20 14.48 84.79 -77.57
C ALA A 20 14.74 85.90 -78.60
N ALA A 21 14.15 85.75 -79.79
CA ALA A 21 13.86 86.89 -80.63
C ALA A 21 12.36 87.15 -80.52
N SER A 22 12.02 88.21 -79.80
CA SER A 22 10.69 88.79 -79.55
C SER A 22 9.91 88.30 -78.32
N ALA A 23 9.59 89.31 -77.49
CA ALA A 23 8.50 89.42 -76.53
C ALA A 23 8.52 88.53 -75.27
N GLY A 24 8.41 89.20 -74.12
CA GLY A 24 8.38 88.59 -72.80
C GLY A 24 7.26 87.55 -72.66
N ALA A 25 7.66 86.32 -72.43
CA ALA A 25 6.90 85.29 -71.75
C ALA A 25 7.92 84.48 -70.94
N GLY A 26 7.69 84.36 -69.63
CA GLY A 26 8.53 83.54 -68.77
C GLY A 26 8.53 82.08 -69.22
N CYS A 27 9.65 81.39 -69.02
CA CYS A 27 9.76 79.96 -69.29
C CYS A 27 8.77 79.21 -68.39
N VAL A 28 7.76 78.56 -68.99
CA VAL A 28 6.83 77.67 -68.29
C VAL A 28 7.06 76.28 -68.84
N ILE A 29 7.81 75.46 -68.10
CA ILE A 29 7.85 74.01 -68.30
C ILE A 29 6.78 73.38 -67.41
N SER A 30 6.13 72.32 -67.90
CA SER A 30 5.13 71.58 -67.14
C SER A 30 5.77 70.82 -65.98
N ASP A 31 5.04 70.58 -64.89
CA ASP A 31 5.57 69.79 -63.74
C ASP A 31 6.02 68.39 -64.19
N ALA A 32 5.36 67.80 -65.21
CA ALA A 32 5.76 66.53 -65.82
C ALA A 32 7.09 66.61 -66.60
N GLU A 33 7.36 67.71 -67.32
CA GLU A 33 8.64 67.91 -68.02
C GLU A 33 9.77 68.31 -67.07
N LEU A 34 9.45 68.99 -65.97
CA LEU A 34 10.38 69.25 -64.88
C LEU A 34 10.76 67.95 -64.18
N GLU A 35 9.80 67.08 -63.85
CA GLU A 35 10.06 65.77 -63.25
C GLU A 35 10.79 64.80 -64.19
N ALA A 36 10.56 64.88 -65.51
CA ALA A 36 11.27 64.06 -66.49
C ALA A 36 12.74 64.50 -66.65
N ARG A 37 13.01 65.81 -66.58
CA ARG A 37 14.38 66.36 -66.70
C ARG A 37 15.16 66.31 -65.39
N LEU A 38 14.50 66.32 -64.23
CA LEU A 38 15.13 66.13 -62.94
C LEU A 38 15.68 64.69 -62.78
N ARG A 39 15.00 63.67 -63.34
CA ARG A 39 15.45 62.26 -63.32
C ARG A 39 16.79 61.99 -64.05
N ASP A 40 17.14 62.80 -65.05
CA ASP A 40 18.37 62.64 -65.86
C ASP A 40 19.63 63.16 -65.13
N ASP A 41 19.44 64.11 -64.18
CA ASP A 41 20.49 64.69 -63.33
C ASP A 41 20.48 64.12 -61.88
N GLY A 42 19.71 63.06 -61.61
CA GLY A 42 19.62 62.43 -60.29
C GLY A 42 18.88 63.25 -59.22
N LEU A 43 18.12 64.27 -59.62
CA LEU A 43 17.33 65.12 -58.72
C LEU A 43 15.84 64.73 -58.81
N CYS A 44 15.08 64.85 -57.73
CA CYS A 44 13.63 64.62 -57.75
C CYS A 44 12.93 65.69 -56.92
N ALA A 45 11.68 65.99 -57.28
CA ALA A 45 10.88 67.00 -56.60
C ALA A 45 10.56 66.65 -55.13
N SER A 46 10.65 65.37 -54.76
CA SER A 46 10.50 64.87 -53.39
C SER A 46 11.32 63.58 -53.24
N PRO A 47 12.58 63.64 -52.76
CA PRO A 47 13.35 62.43 -52.46
C PRO A 47 12.68 61.65 -51.32
N GLY A 48 12.62 60.32 -51.47
CA GLY A 48 12.31 59.42 -50.36
C GLY A 48 13.52 59.30 -49.43
N THR A 49 13.27 58.91 -48.18
CA THR A 49 14.33 58.53 -47.25
C THR A 49 14.61 57.05 -47.42
N TRP A 50 15.88 56.69 -47.57
CA TRP A 50 16.36 55.31 -47.68
C TRP A 50 17.43 55.08 -46.61
N TYR A 51 17.43 53.91 -46.01
CA TYR A 51 18.30 53.52 -44.90
C TYR A 51 19.27 52.46 -45.40
N ALA A 52 20.54 52.51 -44.98
CA ALA A 52 21.49 51.46 -45.32
C ALA A 52 20.99 50.12 -44.77
N ASP A 53 21.11 49.06 -45.57
CA ASP A 53 20.72 47.69 -45.25
C ASP A 53 21.95 46.83 -45.58
N VAL A 54 22.84 46.68 -44.59
CA VAL A 54 24.17 46.09 -44.79
C VAL A 54 24.13 44.56 -44.73
N ASP A 55 23.27 43.97 -43.91
CA ASP A 55 23.11 42.52 -43.78
C ASP A 55 22.05 41.90 -44.70
N GLY A 56 21.15 42.70 -45.27
CA GLY A 56 20.20 42.30 -46.29
C GLY A 56 18.88 41.71 -45.77
N ASP A 57 18.48 42.01 -44.54
CA ASP A 57 17.28 41.45 -43.90
C ASP A 57 15.98 42.20 -44.29
N GLY A 58 16.10 43.41 -44.83
CA GLY A 58 15.00 44.24 -45.32
C GLY A 58 14.65 45.44 -44.44
N PHE A 59 15.30 45.59 -43.29
CA PHE A 59 15.33 46.79 -42.45
C PHE A 59 16.65 47.52 -42.65
N GLY A 60 16.77 48.72 -42.08
CA GLY A 60 18.00 49.47 -42.26
C GLY A 60 18.21 50.53 -41.19
N ASP A 61 19.49 50.88 -40.98
CA ASP A 61 19.97 51.75 -39.91
C ASP A 61 19.30 53.15 -39.97
N PRO A 62 18.45 53.51 -38.97
CA PRO A 62 17.82 54.82 -38.87
C PRO A 62 18.78 56.01 -38.86
N GLU A 63 20.01 55.83 -38.37
CA GLU A 63 21.05 56.86 -38.30
C GLU A 63 21.78 57.05 -39.65
N ALA A 64 21.72 56.05 -40.54
CA ALA A 64 22.33 56.07 -41.88
C ALA A 64 21.37 56.50 -43.01
N ALA A 65 20.41 57.37 -42.71
CA ALA A 65 19.40 57.82 -43.66
C ALA A 65 19.96 58.71 -44.80
N VAL A 66 19.64 58.36 -46.05
CA VAL A 66 19.98 59.13 -47.27
C VAL A 66 18.73 59.51 -48.05
N GLY A 67 18.64 60.78 -48.44
CA GLY A 67 17.57 61.26 -49.33
C GLY A 67 17.88 60.95 -50.80
N ALA A 68 17.06 60.12 -51.44
CA ALA A 68 17.22 59.77 -52.85
C ALA A 68 15.89 59.51 -53.57
N CYS A 69 15.91 59.61 -54.90
CA CYS A 69 14.71 59.48 -55.73
C CYS A 69 14.27 58.03 -55.99
N ALA A 70 15.19 57.10 -55.80
CA ALA A 70 15.07 55.66 -55.92
C ALA A 70 16.04 55.04 -54.90
N PRO A 71 15.83 53.78 -54.46
CA PRO A 71 16.72 53.14 -53.49
C PRO A 71 18.15 53.12 -54.03
N PRO A 72 19.13 53.70 -53.32
CA PRO A 72 20.53 53.39 -53.54
C PRO A 72 20.78 51.88 -53.39
N SER A 73 21.86 51.37 -53.98
CA SER A 73 22.23 49.95 -53.81
C SER A 73 22.57 49.67 -52.34
N GLY A 74 21.99 48.61 -51.76
CA GLY A 74 22.15 48.25 -50.35
C GLY A 74 21.43 49.21 -49.41
N HIS A 75 20.28 49.74 -49.81
CA HIS A 75 19.42 50.56 -48.96
C HIS A 75 17.95 50.17 -49.14
N VAL A 76 17.16 50.25 -48.06
CA VAL A 76 15.72 49.95 -48.02
C VAL A 76 14.90 51.14 -47.54
N ALA A 77 13.58 51.06 -47.71
CA ALA A 77 12.66 52.13 -47.31
C ALA A 77 12.20 51.99 -45.86
N VAL A 78 12.35 50.80 -45.26
CA VAL A 78 11.92 50.49 -43.91
C VAL A 78 13.09 50.75 -42.98
N ALA A 79 12.89 51.61 -41.98
CA ALA A 79 13.88 51.87 -40.95
C ALA A 79 13.59 51.01 -39.73
N GLY A 80 14.50 51.00 -38.77
CA GLY A 80 14.25 50.47 -37.42
C GLY A 80 15.21 49.39 -37.00
N ASP A 81 16.15 49.05 -37.88
CA ASP A 81 17.24 48.13 -37.57
C ASP A 81 18.17 48.74 -36.51
N CYS A 82 18.36 48.01 -35.41
CA CYS A 82 19.21 48.41 -34.31
C CYS A 82 20.64 47.83 -34.39
N ASP A 83 20.89 46.82 -35.24
CA ASP A 83 22.21 46.32 -35.61
C ASP A 83 22.26 45.88 -37.09
N ASP A 84 22.44 46.86 -37.99
CA ASP A 84 22.51 46.71 -39.46
C ASP A 84 23.62 45.77 -39.98
N ALA A 85 24.42 45.17 -39.09
CA ALA A 85 25.42 44.17 -39.43
C ALA A 85 24.97 42.73 -39.15
N ASP A 86 23.82 42.51 -38.50
CA ASP A 86 23.30 41.21 -38.11
C ASP A 86 21.82 41.02 -38.49
N ALA A 87 21.59 40.24 -39.55
CA ALA A 87 20.25 39.94 -40.07
C ALA A 87 19.33 39.16 -39.10
N ALA A 88 19.82 38.79 -37.92
CA ALA A 88 19.00 38.24 -36.83
C ALA A 88 18.38 39.32 -35.93
N VAL A 89 18.81 40.58 -36.06
CA VAL A 89 18.44 41.71 -35.19
C VAL A 89 17.68 42.75 -36.00
N SER A 90 16.36 42.71 -35.97
CA SER A 90 15.52 43.69 -36.65
C SER A 90 14.07 43.67 -36.16
N PRO A 91 13.25 44.69 -36.51
CA PRO A 91 11.86 44.79 -36.04
C PRO A 91 10.92 43.60 -36.32
N ASP A 92 11.29 42.67 -37.22
CA ASP A 92 10.51 41.46 -37.51
C ASP A 92 11.18 40.18 -36.97
N ALA A 93 12.34 40.28 -36.29
CA ALA A 93 13.01 39.16 -35.66
C ALA A 93 12.21 38.62 -34.47
N ALA A 94 12.50 37.37 -34.08
CA ALA A 94 11.92 36.78 -32.89
C ALA A 94 12.91 37.00 -31.74
N GLU A 95 12.45 37.60 -30.66
CA GLU A 95 13.24 37.79 -29.45
C GLU A 95 13.74 36.45 -28.90
N LEU A 96 15.03 36.38 -28.59
CA LEU A 96 15.68 35.25 -27.92
C LEU A 96 16.24 35.69 -26.56
N CYS A 97 16.41 34.74 -25.66
CA CYS A 97 17.01 34.94 -24.35
C CYS A 97 18.55 34.91 -24.42
N ASP A 98 19.16 35.76 -25.25
CA ASP A 98 20.60 35.76 -25.52
C ASP A 98 21.34 37.05 -25.10
N GLY A 99 20.62 38.03 -24.55
CA GLY A 99 21.12 39.31 -24.09
C GLY A 99 21.16 40.40 -25.17
N VAL A 100 20.58 40.16 -26.34
CA VAL A 100 20.36 41.11 -27.44
C VAL A 100 18.89 41.54 -27.47
N ASP A 101 18.62 42.74 -28.00
CA ASP A 101 17.28 43.24 -28.35
C ASP A 101 17.06 42.84 -29.81
N ASP A 102 16.65 41.60 -30.07
CA ASP A 102 16.58 41.05 -31.43
C ASP A 102 15.47 41.74 -32.22
N ASP A 103 14.34 42.05 -31.60
CA ASP A 103 13.19 42.67 -32.27
C ASP A 103 13.20 44.22 -32.27
N CYS A 104 14.28 44.82 -31.78
CA CYS A 104 14.52 46.26 -31.73
C CYS A 104 13.38 47.07 -31.09
N ASP A 105 12.63 46.51 -30.13
CA ASP A 105 11.56 47.22 -29.42
C ASP A 105 12.08 48.11 -28.26
N GLY A 106 13.35 47.94 -27.90
CA GLY A 106 14.02 48.64 -26.81
C GLY A 106 13.99 47.91 -25.47
N ARG A 107 13.58 46.64 -25.45
CA ARG A 107 13.70 45.69 -24.34
C ARG A 107 14.70 44.61 -24.73
N ILE A 108 15.14 43.86 -23.74
CA ILE A 108 16.12 42.79 -23.93
C ILE A 108 15.57 41.60 -23.14
N ASP A 109 15.49 40.45 -23.78
CA ASP A 109 15.14 39.15 -23.19
C ASP A 109 13.78 39.15 -22.45
N GLU A 110 12.68 39.46 -23.15
CA GLU A 110 11.34 39.39 -22.57
C GLU A 110 10.92 37.99 -22.10
N ASP A 111 10.00 37.95 -21.12
CA ASP A 111 9.46 36.71 -20.58
C ASP A 111 8.71 35.85 -21.65
N ASP A 112 8.31 36.43 -22.79
CA ASP A 112 7.67 35.75 -23.93
C ASP A 112 8.59 35.55 -25.15
N ALA A 113 9.91 35.70 -24.98
CA ALA A 113 10.91 35.35 -25.98
C ALA A 113 10.73 33.90 -26.49
N ALA A 114 11.12 33.66 -27.74
CA ALA A 114 10.81 32.43 -28.47
C ALA A 114 11.48 31.18 -27.87
N ASP A 115 12.60 31.33 -27.17
CA ASP A 115 13.32 30.28 -26.46
C ASP A 115 13.25 30.42 -24.93
N ALA A 116 12.31 31.22 -24.42
CA ALA A 116 12.06 31.35 -22.99
C ALA A 116 11.76 29.99 -22.34
N LEU A 117 12.33 29.77 -21.16
CA LEU A 117 12.08 28.57 -20.37
C LEU A 117 10.65 28.60 -19.85
N ILE A 118 9.99 27.43 -19.81
CA ILE A 118 8.72 27.27 -19.11
C ILE A 118 9.02 26.70 -17.73
N GLY A 119 8.80 27.50 -16.69
CA GLY A 119 8.85 27.05 -15.31
C GLY A 119 7.45 26.87 -14.72
N TYR A 120 7.38 26.09 -13.65
CA TYR A 120 6.19 25.77 -12.88
C TYR A 120 6.42 26.18 -11.44
N ALA A 121 5.39 26.72 -10.79
CA ALA A 121 5.50 27.14 -9.39
C ALA A 121 5.84 25.94 -8.50
N ASP A 122 6.83 26.09 -7.62
CA ASP A 122 7.29 25.12 -6.63
C ASP A 122 7.13 25.79 -5.25
N ALA A 123 5.95 25.61 -4.64
CA ALA A 123 5.55 26.34 -3.45
C ALA A 123 6.01 25.70 -2.15
N ASP A 124 6.32 24.41 -2.14
CA ASP A 124 6.86 23.70 -0.98
C ASP A 124 8.38 23.47 -1.00
N GLY A 125 9.02 23.66 -2.16
CA GLY A 125 10.46 23.67 -2.34
C GLY A 125 11.09 22.28 -2.50
N ASP A 126 10.34 21.28 -2.95
CA ASP A 126 10.86 19.93 -3.19
C ASP A 126 11.57 19.75 -4.55
N GLY A 127 11.41 20.73 -5.45
CA GLY A 127 12.05 20.76 -6.75
C GLY A 127 11.16 20.30 -7.92
N PHE A 128 9.91 19.95 -7.66
CA PHE A 128 8.86 19.69 -8.65
C PHE A 128 7.88 20.86 -8.63
N GLY A 129 7.32 21.18 -9.80
CA GLY A 129 6.43 22.33 -9.93
C GLY A 129 5.07 21.96 -10.48
N ASN A 130 4.08 22.78 -10.14
CA ASN A 130 2.68 22.54 -10.46
C ASN A 130 2.36 22.80 -11.94
N PRO A 131 1.88 21.80 -12.70
CA PRO A 131 1.59 21.92 -14.12
C PRO A 131 0.45 22.90 -14.45
N ASP A 132 -0.41 23.23 -13.47
CA ASP A 132 -1.51 24.18 -13.64
C ASP A 132 -1.07 25.66 -13.56
N TYR A 133 0.18 25.93 -13.14
CA TYR A 133 0.72 27.29 -13.01
C TYR A 133 2.02 27.52 -13.79
N PRO A 134 2.01 27.35 -15.13
CA PRO A 134 3.19 27.59 -15.95
C PRO A 134 3.48 29.09 -16.11
N ARG A 135 4.76 29.43 -16.20
CA ARG A 135 5.26 30.77 -16.54
C ARG A 135 6.47 30.68 -17.46
N ALA A 136 6.40 31.37 -18.61
CA ALA A 136 7.55 31.59 -19.46
C ALA A 136 8.45 32.70 -18.88
N ALA A 137 9.77 32.50 -18.92
CA ALA A 137 10.77 33.52 -18.56
C ALA A 137 12.16 33.15 -19.11
N CYS A 138 12.94 34.15 -19.52
CA CYS A 138 14.35 33.96 -19.87
C CYS A 138 15.24 33.58 -18.67
N THR A 139 14.80 33.92 -17.46
CA THR A 139 15.39 33.43 -16.22
C THR A 139 14.26 33.09 -15.25
N LEU A 140 14.18 31.83 -14.82
CA LEU A 140 13.11 31.39 -13.92
C LEU A 140 13.11 32.21 -12.63
N PRO A 141 11.96 32.78 -12.23
CA PRO A 141 11.82 33.46 -10.94
C PRO A 141 12.10 32.52 -9.76
N ALA A 142 12.47 33.07 -8.61
CA ALA A 142 12.57 32.27 -7.39
C ALA A 142 11.22 31.61 -7.04
N GLY A 143 11.25 30.31 -6.73
CA GLY A 143 10.06 29.49 -6.49
C GLY A 143 9.42 28.93 -7.77
N TYR A 144 10.17 28.84 -8.87
CA TYR A 144 9.78 28.13 -10.08
C TYR A 144 10.87 27.13 -10.49
N VAL A 145 10.46 25.98 -11.02
CA VAL A 145 11.34 24.89 -11.51
C VAL A 145 10.87 24.43 -12.90
N GLU A 146 11.73 23.79 -13.69
CA GLU A 146 11.37 23.30 -15.04
C GLU A 146 10.55 22.00 -15.00
N ASP A 147 10.65 21.24 -13.91
CA ASP A 147 9.92 19.99 -13.73
C ASP A 147 8.46 20.29 -13.39
N ALA A 148 7.53 19.66 -14.11
CA ALA A 148 6.10 19.96 -14.06
C ALA A 148 5.29 18.84 -13.37
N ASP A 149 5.96 17.87 -12.78
CA ASP A 149 5.34 16.59 -12.47
C ASP A 149 4.77 16.52 -11.02
N ASP A 150 4.70 17.65 -10.31
CA ASP A 150 4.17 17.73 -8.95
C ASP A 150 2.64 17.49 -8.90
N CYS A 151 2.19 16.60 -8.02
CA CYS A 151 0.78 16.31 -7.80
C CYS A 151 0.17 17.00 -6.58
N ASP A 152 0.96 17.56 -5.65
CA ASP A 152 0.50 18.34 -4.50
C ASP A 152 1.55 19.38 -4.06
N ASP A 153 1.59 20.49 -4.79
CA ASP A 153 2.43 21.71 -4.62
C ASP A 153 2.32 22.44 -3.27
N LEU A 154 1.72 21.81 -2.26
CA LEU A 154 1.69 22.30 -0.89
C LEU A 154 2.30 21.30 0.11
N ASP A 155 2.74 20.12 -0.35
CA ASP A 155 3.28 19.04 0.46
C ASP A 155 4.59 18.49 -0.14
N PRO A 156 5.77 18.85 0.45
CA PRO A 156 7.08 18.49 -0.10
C PRO A 156 7.40 16.99 0.02
N GLY A 157 6.45 16.18 0.50
CA GLY A 157 6.50 14.72 0.48
C GLY A 157 5.73 14.09 -0.67
N ARG A 158 5.11 14.87 -1.56
CA ARG A 158 4.18 14.39 -2.59
C ARG A 158 4.60 14.77 -4.01
N TYR A 159 5.55 14.02 -4.52
CA TYR A 159 6.16 14.26 -5.82
C TYR A 159 6.58 12.95 -6.49
N PRO A 160 6.77 12.92 -7.81
CA PRO A 160 7.23 11.73 -8.53
C PRO A 160 8.50 11.10 -7.94
N GLY A 161 8.40 9.84 -7.54
CA GLY A 161 9.50 9.10 -6.93
C GLY A 161 9.74 9.40 -5.45
N ALA A 162 8.81 10.08 -4.77
CA ALA A 162 8.75 10.09 -3.32
C ALA A 162 8.60 8.66 -2.75
N ALA A 163 8.94 8.49 -1.48
CA ALA A 163 8.82 7.18 -0.85
C ALA A 163 7.37 6.89 -0.47
N GLU A 164 6.82 5.78 -0.99
CA GLU A 164 5.51 5.30 -0.57
C GLU A 164 5.58 4.49 0.72
N TYR A 165 4.57 4.66 1.59
CA TYR A 165 4.46 3.92 2.84
C TYR A 165 3.19 3.08 2.88
N CYS A 166 3.33 1.80 3.19
CA CYS A 166 2.17 0.94 3.35
C CYS A 166 1.31 1.37 4.55
N GLY A 167 0.02 1.65 4.30
CA GLY A 167 -0.97 1.84 5.35
C GLY A 167 -1.07 3.25 5.92
N ASP A 168 -0.41 4.25 5.33
CA ASP A 168 -0.64 5.66 5.66
C ASP A 168 -1.83 6.26 4.89
N GLY A 169 -2.29 5.59 3.82
CA GLY A 169 -3.44 5.98 3.01
C GLY A 169 -3.14 7.17 2.10
N VAL A 170 -1.87 7.43 1.81
CA VAL A 170 -1.38 8.54 0.99
C VAL A 170 -0.59 7.99 -0.18
N LEU A 171 -0.95 8.42 -1.39
CA LEU A 171 -0.13 8.22 -2.59
C LEU A 171 0.87 9.38 -2.66
N SER A 172 2.09 9.13 -2.23
CA SER A 172 3.17 10.12 -2.14
C SER A 172 3.92 10.29 -3.46
N ASP A 173 4.01 9.27 -4.30
CA ASP A 173 4.87 9.29 -5.49
C ASP A 173 4.19 9.78 -6.78
N CYS A 174 2.96 10.30 -6.66
CA CYS A 174 2.13 10.77 -7.78
C CYS A 174 1.83 9.69 -8.85
N GLU A 175 2.28 8.44 -8.67
CA GLU A 175 1.95 7.36 -9.57
C GLU A 175 0.58 6.77 -9.21
N ARG A 176 -0.07 6.19 -10.23
CA ARG A 176 -1.30 5.41 -10.02
C ARG A 176 -1.00 3.97 -9.59
N THR A 177 0.26 3.63 -9.38
CA THR A 177 0.64 2.34 -8.80
C THR A 177 0.39 2.39 -7.31
N SER A 178 -0.15 1.29 -6.82
CA SER A 178 -0.62 1.20 -5.45
C SER A 178 0.51 0.87 -4.49
N GLU A 179 0.26 1.08 -3.19
CA GLU A 179 1.09 0.61 -2.07
C GLU A 179 1.30 -0.92 -2.06
N ALA A 180 0.85 -1.64 -3.09
CA ALA A 180 0.83 -3.09 -3.16
C ALA A 180 2.23 -3.69 -3.02
N GLY A 181 2.37 -4.58 -2.05
CA GLY A 181 3.62 -5.31 -1.78
C GLY A 181 4.64 -4.50 -1.00
N LEU A 182 4.30 -3.27 -0.58
CA LEU A 182 5.13 -2.49 0.32
C LEU A 182 5.02 -3.02 1.75
N ALA A 183 6.11 -2.83 2.51
CA ALA A 183 6.14 -3.03 3.94
C ALA A 183 6.72 -1.78 4.59
N SER A 184 6.05 -1.27 5.62
CA SER A 184 6.45 -0.06 6.33
C SER A 184 6.38 -0.25 7.83
N PHE A 185 7.40 0.21 8.54
CA PHE A 185 7.44 0.18 10.00
C PHE A 185 7.27 1.57 10.58
N VAL A 186 6.36 1.68 11.55
CA VAL A 186 6.06 2.91 12.29
C VAL A 186 6.39 2.68 13.75
N THR A 187 7.38 3.42 14.25
CA THR A 187 7.73 3.38 15.67
C THR A 187 6.63 4.00 16.53
N ALA A 188 6.63 3.71 17.83
CA ALA A 188 5.64 4.25 18.77
C ALA A 188 5.61 5.80 18.86
N ASP A 189 6.67 6.50 18.45
CA ASP A 189 6.72 7.96 18.34
C ASP A 189 6.21 8.51 17.00
N GLY A 190 5.75 7.64 16.09
CA GLY A 190 5.13 7.99 14.81
C GLY A 190 6.10 8.15 13.65
N ALA A 191 7.38 7.80 13.81
CA ALA A 191 8.33 7.87 12.71
C ALA A 191 8.14 6.70 11.74
N TRP A 192 7.92 7.03 10.46
CA TRP A 192 7.77 6.07 9.38
C TRP A 192 9.12 5.68 8.79
N THR A 193 9.28 4.40 8.49
CA THR A 193 10.42 3.88 7.73
C THR A 193 9.91 2.85 6.74
N VAL A 194 10.44 2.89 5.52
CA VAL A 194 10.27 1.75 4.60
C VAL A 194 10.98 0.57 5.26
N ALA A 195 10.24 -0.52 5.50
CA ALA A 195 10.83 -1.72 6.08
C ALA A 195 11.76 -2.30 5.00
N THR A 196 13.07 -2.08 5.15
CA THR A 196 14.06 -2.42 4.13
C THR A 196 14.16 -3.94 3.95
N ALA A 197 13.32 -4.46 3.06
CA ALA A 197 13.45 -5.74 2.37
C ALA A 197 12.78 -5.74 0.98
N LEU A 198 12.40 -4.56 0.47
CA LEU A 198 11.74 -4.37 -0.83
C LEU A 198 12.60 -4.67 -2.07
N GLN A 199 13.82 -5.20 -1.93
CA GLN A 199 14.62 -5.65 -3.09
C GLN A 199 15.22 -7.05 -2.98
N ASP A 200 15.14 -7.70 -1.82
CA ASP A 200 15.69 -9.05 -1.68
C ASP A 200 14.70 -9.93 -0.92
N ARG A 201 13.82 -10.59 -1.69
CA ARG A 201 12.90 -11.64 -1.23
C ARG A 201 13.62 -12.87 -0.62
N SER A 202 14.94 -12.78 -0.43
CA SER A 202 15.80 -13.77 0.23
C SER A 202 16.64 -13.22 1.40
N ALA A 203 16.41 -11.98 1.83
CA ALA A 203 17.04 -11.44 3.05
C ALA A 203 16.54 -12.18 4.31
N GLY A 204 17.41 -12.28 5.31
CA GLY A 204 17.11 -12.94 6.59
C GLY A 204 15.88 -12.38 7.33
N PRO A 205 15.50 -12.98 8.47
CA PRO A 205 14.25 -12.66 9.15
C PRO A 205 14.13 -11.16 9.51
N TRP A 206 12.94 -10.59 9.37
CA TRP A 206 12.62 -9.24 9.84
C TRP A 206 12.53 -9.21 11.35
N THR A 207 13.38 -8.42 12.01
CA THR A 207 13.37 -8.35 13.48
C THR A 207 12.70 -7.07 13.97
N LEU A 208 11.61 -7.20 14.71
CA LEU A 208 11.01 -6.12 15.49
C LEU A 208 11.65 -6.09 16.88
N SER A 209 12.57 -5.15 17.07
CA SER A 209 13.30 -4.93 18.33
C SER A 209 12.88 -3.66 19.08
N ALA A 210 11.89 -2.94 18.55
CA ALA A 210 11.30 -1.75 19.14
C ALA A 210 9.76 -1.83 19.07
N SER A 211 9.09 -1.14 19.98
CA SER A 211 7.63 -0.95 19.91
C SER A 211 7.22 -0.15 18.67
N GLY A 212 6.12 -0.55 18.05
CA GLY A 212 5.68 0.01 16.78
C GLY A 212 4.81 -0.96 15.98
N THR A 213 4.40 -0.54 14.80
CA THR A 213 3.56 -1.33 13.89
C THR A 213 4.30 -1.56 12.58
N LEU A 214 4.40 -2.83 12.16
CA LEU A 214 4.79 -3.24 10.83
C LEU A 214 3.54 -3.42 9.97
N TYR A 215 3.37 -2.58 8.96
CA TYR A 215 2.32 -2.69 7.97
C TYR A 215 2.81 -3.48 6.76
N LEU A 216 1.98 -4.41 6.27
CA LEU A 216 2.22 -5.23 5.09
C LEU A 216 1.09 -5.01 4.10
N CYS A 217 1.38 -4.52 2.91
CA CYS A 217 0.36 -4.20 1.91
C CYS A 217 0.22 -5.33 0.91
N GLY A 218 -1.02 -5.74 0.67
CA GLY A 218 -1.34 -6.85 -0.21
C GLY A 218 -0.84 -6.64 -1.64
N ALA A 219 -0.38 -7.72 -2.24
CA ALA A 219 0.12 -7.76 -3.61
C ALA A 219 -0.20 -9.11 -4.24
N GLU A 220 0.00 -9.22 -5.56
CA GLU A 220 -0.11 -10.49 -6.27
C GLU A 220 0.88 -11.55 -5.75
N ALA A 221 2.03 -11.12 -5.23
CA ALA A 221 3.03 -11.99 -4.64
C ALA A 221 3.03 -11.85 -3.10
N PRO A 222 3.06 -12.96 -2.35
CA PRO A 222 3.09 -12.93 -0.90
C PRO A 222 4.45 -12.47 -0.36
N PHE A 223 4.45 -12.00 0.88
CA PHE A 223 5.67 -11.83 1.68
C PHE A 223 6.15 -13.22 2.12
N THR A 224 7.45 -13.49 2.01
CA THR A 224 8.02 -14.80 2.39
C THR A 224 9.09 -14.72 3.47
N THR A 225 9.32 -13.53 4.01
CA THR A 225 10.36 -13.31 5.02
C THR A 225 9.76 -13.53 6.41
N PRO A 226 10.33 -14.45 7.23
CA PRO A 226 9.89 -14.65 8.60
C PRO A 226 10.04 -13.38 9.44
N ILE A 227 9.14 -13.21 10.41
CA ILE A 227 9.15 -12.09 11.34
C ILE A 227 9.55 -12.59 12.73
N GLN A 228 10.56 -11.96 13.32
CA GLN A 228 11.03 -12.21 14.67
C GLN A 228 10.70 -11.02 15.58
N VAL A 229 10.05 -11.31 16.71
CA VAL A 229 9.66 -10.32 17.70
C VAL A 229 10.24 -10.74 19.06
N GLY A 230 10.96 -9.85 19.73
CA GLY A 230 11.65 -10.22 20.97
C GLY A 230 11.82 -9.08 21.94
N GLY A 231 11.31 -9.24 23.17
CA GLY A 231 11.57 -8.29 24.27
C GLY A 231 10.91 -6.91 24.10
N VAL A 232 9.78 -6.85 23.40
CA VAL A 232 9.02 -5.62 23.11
C VAL A 232 7.63 -5.68 23.74
N SER A 233 7.14 -4.57 24.29
CA SER A 233 5.86 -4.55 25.03
C SER A 233 4.69 -3.96 24.26
N ASP A 234 4.87 -3.61 22.99
CA ASP A 234 3.81 -3.05 22.14
C ASP A 234 4.26 -3.12 20.67
N ALA A 235 4.24 -4.31 20.10
CA ALA A 235 4.52 -4.52 18.69
C ALA A 235 3.25 -4.98 17.96
N ALA A 236 3.10 -4.54 16.72
CA ALA A 236 2.01 -5.00 15.86
C ALA A 236 2.51 -5.38 14.46
N VAL A 237 1.89 -6.39 13.86
CA VAL A 237 2.00 -6.71 12.44
C VAL A 237 0.59 -6.64 11.85
N VAL A 238 0.38 -5.75 10.88
CA VAL A 238 -0.94 -5.42 10.35
C VAL A 238 -0.94 -5.60 8.84
N GLY A 239 -1.89 -6.38 8.34
CA GLY A 239 -2.15 -6.51 6.92
C GLY A 239 -3.03 -5.37 6.41
N VAL A 240 -2.69 -4.85 5.24
CA VAL A 240 -3.46 -3.82 4.53
C VAL A 240 -3.90 -4.39 3.20
N THR A 241 -5.21 -4.37 2.93
CA THR A 241 -5.74 -4.78 1.64
C THR A 241 -5.58 -3.64 0.64
N VAL A 242 -4.85 -3.88 -0.45
CA VAL A 242 -4.58 -2.90 -1.50
C VAL A 242 -5.07 -3.48 -2.83
N ASP A 243 -5.85 -2.71 -3.59
CA ASP A 243 -6.44 -3.17 -4.87
C ASP A 243 -7.17 -4.52 -4.80
N ALA A 244 -7.90 -4.74 -3.69
CA ALA A 244 -8.56 -6.01 -3.37
C ALA A 244 -7.62 -7.22 -3.23
N GLN A 245 -6.32 -6.99 -3.12
CA GLN A 245 -5.33 -7.99 -2.72
C GLN A 245 -5.13 -7.91 -1.20
N PRO A 246 -5.43 -8.96 -0.44
CA PRO A 246 -5.12 -9.01 0.99
C PRO A 246 -3.61 -9.16 1.19
N ALA A 247 -3.14 -8.76 2.37
CA ALA A 247 -1.76 -8.99 2.77
C ALA A 247 -1.55 -10.47 3.13
N VAL A 248 -0.62 -11.12 2.42
CA VAL A 248 -0.32 -12.54 2.60
C VAL A 248 1.12 -12.70 3.08
N LEU A 249 1.30 -13.39 4.21
CA LEU A 249 2.58 -13.86 4.71
C LEU A 249 2.66 -15.39 4.51
N GLU A 250 3.49 -15.82 3.58
CA GLU A 250 3.65 -17.21 3.19
C GLU A 250 4.98 -17.76 3.71
N SER A 251 4.91 -18.78 4.55
CA SER A 251 6.08 -19.46 5.06
C SER A 251 6.48 -20.62 4.15
N ALA A 252 7.77 -20.72 3.83
CA ALA A 252 8.31 -21.86 3.10
C ALA A 252 8.33 -23.14 3.97
N ASP A 253 8.45 -24.31 3.33
CA ASP A 253 8.55 -25.61 4.00
C ASP A 253 9.60 -25.57 5.14
N GLY A 254 9.15 -25.85 6.36
CA GLY A 254 9.96 -25.90 7.58
C GLY A 254 10.30 -24.55 8.22
N ALA A 255 9.75 -23.43 7.73
CA ALA A 255 9.91 -22.10 8.33
C ALA A 255 8.68 -21.67 9.13
N LEU A 256 8.89 -20.74 10.06
CA LEU A 256 7.87 -20.00 10.81
C LEU A 256 7.56 -18.68 10.10
N ALA A 257 6.29 -18.29 10.00
CA ALA A 257 5.92 -16.96 9.53
C ALA A 257 6.22 -15.88 10.58
N ILE A 258 5.80 -16.08 11.84
CA ILE A 258 6.07 -15.16 12.95
C ILE A 258 6.58 -15.95 14.17
N GLN A 259 7.73 -15.57 14.69
CA GLN A 259 8.28 -16.07 15.94
C GLN A 259 8.40 -14.94 16.96
N ALA A 260 7.76 -15.09 18.10
CA ALA A 260 7.67 -14.05 19.12
C ALA A 260 8.01 -14.59 20.51
N GLN A 261 8.87 -13.89 21.23
CA GLN A 261 9.28 -14.27 22.58
C GLN A 261 9.36 -13.09 23.53
N GLN A 262 8.83 -13.26 24.75
CA GLN A 262 8.88 -12.26 25.81
C GLN A 262 8.32 -10.91 25.32
N SER A 263 7.19 -10.96 24.63
CA SER A 263 6.64 -9.81 23.91
C SER A 263 5.13 -9.66 24.10
N ASP A 264 4.65 -8.42 23.93
CA ASP A 264 3.24 -8.14 23.68
C ASP A 264 3.08 -7.81 22.20
N LEU A 265 2.48 -8.75 21.45
CA LEU A 265 2.37 -8.73 19.99
C LEU A 265 0.90 -8.74 19.57
N ALA A 266 0.52 -7.80 18.70
CA ALA A 266 -0.72 -7.83 17.95
C ALA A 266 -0.49 -8.28 16.50
N VAL A 267 -1.31 -9.17 15.98
CA VAL A 267 -1.32 -9.58 14.57
C VAL A 267 -2.72 -9.38 14.02
N ARG A 268 -2.88 -8.59 12.95
CA ARG A 268 -4.20 -8.20 12.44
C ARG A 268 -4.31 -8.28 10.93
N ASP A 269 -5.49 -8.66 10.44
CA ASP A 269 -5.89 -8.49 9.04
C ASP A 269 -4.93 -9.15 8.02
N LEU A 270 -4.32 -10.27 8.43
CA LEU A 270 -3.34 -11.02 7.63
C LEU A 270 -3.86 -12.39 7.22
N ILE A 271 -3.46 -12.82 6.02
CA ILE A 271 -3.49 -14.22 5.64
C ILE A 271 -2.11 -14.80 5.90
N LEU A 272 -2.02 -15.75 6.83
CA LEU A 272 -0.84 -16.54 7.08
C LEU A 272 -1.04 -17.92 6.47
N ARG A 273 -0.08 -18.41 5.68
CA ARG A 273 -0.20 -19.72 5.06
C ARG A 273 1.11 -20.43 4.83
N GLY A 274 1.03 -21.74 4.64
CA GLY A 274 2.21 -22.60 4.52
C GLY A 274 2.90 -22.80 5.87
N GLY A 275 4.17 -23.17 5.85
CA GLY A 275 4.93 -23.46 7.07
C GLY A 275 4.70 -24.88 7.58
N ASP A 276 5.80 -25.63 7.63
CA ASP A 276 5.86 -26.99 8.16
C ASP A 276 6.60 -27.02 9.52
N HIS A 277 6.21 -26.15 10.44
CA HIS A 277 6.85 -25.99 11.74
C HIS A 277 5.79 -25.89 12.84
N GLU A 278 6.15 -26.22 14.08
CA GLU A 278 5.37 -25.93 15.28
C GLU A 278 5.01 -24.45 15.35
N GLY A 279 3.73 -24.09 15.28
CA GLY A 279 3.29 -22.70 15.16
C GLY A 279 3.64 -22.08 13.79
N GLY A 280 3.56 -22.84 12.70
CA GLY A 280 3.95 -22.45 11.33
C GLY A 280 3.51 -21.04 10.92
N GLY A 281 2.32 -20.60 11.37
CA GLY A 281 1.86 -19.23 11.27
C GLY A 281 2.46 -18.34 12.36
N ILE A 282 2.15 -18.64 13.62
CA ILE A 282 2.68 -17.91 14.78
C ILE A 282 3.16 -18.88 15.86
N ASP A 283 4.41 -18.72 16.27
CA ASP A 283 4.96 -19.31 17.49
C ASP A 283 5.23 -18.21 18.52
N HIS A 284 4.47 -18.20 19.63
CA HIS A 284 4.60 -17.20 20.68
C HIS A 284 4.88 -17.81 22.06
N ALA A 285 5.93 -17.32 22.72
CA ALA A 285 6.28 -17.74 24.08
C ALA A 285 6.47 -16.56 25.03
N GLN A 286 5.77 -16.59 26.18
CA GLN A 286 5.84 -15.60 27.26
C GLN A 286 5.41 -14.18 26.84
N GLY A 287 4.34 -13.66 27.44
CA GLY A 287 3.77 -12.34 27.13
C GLY A 287 2.36 -12.45 26.57
N THR A 288 1.92 -11.44 25.81
CA THR A 288 0.56 -11.37 25.26
C THR A 288 0.57 -11.49 23.75
N LEU A 289 -0.22 -12.40 23.20
CA LEU A 289 -0.48 -12.49 21.77
C LEU A 289 -1.94 -12.11 21.51
N THR A 290 -2.18 -11.05 20.76
CA THR A 290 -3.51 -10.67 20.26
C THR A 290 -3.59 -10.91 18.77
N VAL A 291 -4.52 -11.74 18.31
CA VAL A 291 -4.75 -12.02 16.90
C VAL A 291 -6.19 -11.65 16.56
N SER A 292 -6.40 -10.86 15.51
CA SER A 292 -7.75 -10.42 15.11
C SER A 292 -7.90 -10.28 13.60
N GLY A 293 -8.99 -10.78 13.01
CA GLY A 293 -9.25 -10.62 11.57
C GLY A 293 -8.28 -11.41 10.68
N CYS A 294 -7.61 -12.43 11.21
CA CYS A 294 -6.60 -13.19 10.48
C CYS A 294 -7.18 -14.49 9.90
N VAL A 295 -6.57 -14.95 8.81
CA VAL A 295 -6.82 -16.28 8.23
C VAL A 295 -5.53 -17.08 8.27
N PHE A 296 -5.59 -18.26 8.87
CA PHE A 296 -4.50 -19.23 8.87
C PHE A 296 -4.91 -20.41 7.98
N GLU A 297 -4.18 -20.68 6.90
CA GLU A 297 -4.54 -21.75 5.95
C GLU A 297 -3.35 -22.61 5.52
N GLY A 298 -3.57 -23.92 5.42
CA GLY A 298 -2.60 -24.84 4.81
C GLY A 298 -1.26 -24.98 5.54
N HIS A 299 -1.28 -24.93 6.88
CA HIS A 299 -0.11 -25.18 7.71
C HIS A 299 0.04 -26.68 7.96
N GLY A 300 1.25 -27.24 7.91
CA GLY A 300 1.45 -28.68 7.87
C GLY A 300 2.56 -29.22 8.76
N SER A 301 2.66 -30.54 8.84
CA SER A 301 3.81 -31.32 9.36
C SER A 301 4.40 -30.86 10.71
N ALA A 302 3.61 -30.22 11.56
CA ALA A 302 4.02 -29.72 12.86
C ALA A 302 3.86 -30.79 13.95
N THR A 303 4.67 -30.74 15.01
CA THR A 303 4.38 -31.51 16.23
C THR A 303 3.14 -30.94 16.89
N GLU A 304 3.15 -29.64 17.22
CA GLU A 304 2.10 -28.96 17.97
C GLU A 304 1.63 -27.70 17.24
N GLY A 305 0.30 -27.52 17.12
CA GLY A 305 -0.32 -26.27 16.70
C GLY A 305 0.16 -25.79 15.32
N ALA A 306 -0.34 -26.36 14.22
CA ALA A 306 0.21 -26.04 12.90
C ALA A 306 0.10 -24.55 12.55
N ALA A 307 -1.02 -23.90 12.88
CA ALA A 307 -1.22 -22.48 12.63
C ALA A 307 -0.65 -21.62 13.76
N ILE A 308 -0.99 -21.92 15.01
CA ILE A 308 -0.55 -21.15 16.18
C ILE A 308 -0.08 -22.09 17.28
N ARG A 309 1.12 -21.84 17.79
CA ARG A 309 1.61 -22.42 19.03
C ARG A 309 1.81 -21.33 20.07
N THR A 310 1.32 -21.59 21.28
CA THR A 310 1.52 -20.71 22.42
C THR A 310 2.13 -21.43 23.61
N GLU A 311 3.11 -20.80 24.24
CA GLU A 311 3.74 -21.32 25.45
C GLU A 311 3.80 -20.26 26.54
N ARG A 312 3.12 -20.50 27.67
CA ARG A 312 3.00 -19.55 28.80
C ARG A 312 2.57 -18.15 28.36
N THR A 313 1.66 -18.09 27.41
CA THR A 313 1.22 -16.86 26.73
C THR A 313 -0.20 -16.52 27.17
N THR A 314 -0.53 -15.23 27.21
CA THR A 314 -1.92 -14.76 27.23
C THR A 314 -2.36 -14.56 25.78
N LEU A 315 -3.09 -15.52 25.23
CA LEU A 315 -3.64 -15.46 23.89
C LEU A 315 -5.02 -14.79 23.91
N ILE A 316 -5.23 -13.83 23.02
CA ILE A 316 -6.53 -13.26 22.68
C ILE A 316 -6.71 -13.46 21.18
N LEU A 317 -7.57 -14.39 20.79
CA LEU A 317 -7.85 -14.74 19.39
C LEU A 317 -9.28 -14.34 19.07
N ARG A 318 -9.45 -13.45 18.09
CA ARG A 318 -10.76 -12.88 17.71
C ARG A 318 -11.00 -12.91 16.22
N ASP A 319 -12.25 -13.07 15.81
CA ASP A 319 -12.70 -12.80 14.43
C ASP A 319 -11.79 -13.45 13.37
N SER A 320 -11.28 -14.66 13.65
CA SER A 320 -10.22 -15.29 12.87
C SER A 320 -10.62 -16.68 12.42
N VAL A 321 -10.06 -17.10 11.29
CA VAL A 321 -10.29 -18.42 10.70
C VAL A 321 -9.00 -19.22 10.74
N LEU A 322 -9.05 -20.43 11.30
CA LEU A 322 -7.95 -21.38 11.31
C LEU A 322 -8.41 -22.65 10.59
N ARG A 323 -7.79 -22.93 9.45
CA ARG A 323 -8.24 -24.01 8.58
C ARG A 323 -7.13 -24.78 7.91
N ASP A 324 -7.46 -26.01 7.50
CA ASP A 324 -6.56 -26.89 6.76
C ASP A 324 -5.21 -27.08 7.48
N GLY A 325 -5.19 -26.95 8.81
CA GLY A 325 -4.01 -27.13 9.63
C GLY A 325 -3.75 -28.59 9.91
N ARG A 326 -2.48 -29.03 9.85
CA ARG A 326 -2.08 -30.40 10.13
C ARG A 326 -0.90 -30.50 11.10
N ALA A 327 -1.12 -31.14 12.25
CA ALA A 327 -0.11 -31.38 13.28
C ALA A 327 -0.21 -32.79 13.88
N GLU A 328 0.69 -33.15 14.80
CA GLU A 328 0.52 -34.33 15.66
C GLU A 328 -0.50 -34.04 16.76
N GLN A 329 -0.36 -32.90 17.47
CA GLN A 329 -1.33 -32.40 18.45
C GLN A 329 -1.81 -30.99 18.10
N GLY A 330 -3.13 -30.76 18.18
CA GLY A 330 -3.73 -29.45 17.90
C GLY A 330 -3.54 -29.05 16.44
N GLY A 331 -4.35 -29.60 15.53
CA GLY A 331 -4.15 -29.41 14.09
C GLY A 331 -4.10 -27.93 13.66
N ALA A 332 -4.75 -27.02 14.39
CA ALA A 332 -4.60 -25.58 14.22
C ALA A 332 -3.85 -24.90 15.38
N LEU A 333 -4.33 -25.09 16.61
CA LEU A 333 -3.90 -24.32 17.79
C LEU A 333 -3.39 -25.24 18.90
N SER A 334 -2.21 -24.93 19.43
CA SER A 334 -1.68 -25.51 20.66
C SER A 334 -1.52 -24.46 21.77
N VAL A 335 -2.04 -24.76 22.96
CA VAL A 335 -1.91 -23.94 24.17
C VAL A 335 -1.20 -24.71 25.28
N ARG A 336 0.06 -24.35 25.53
CA ARG A 336 0.91 -24.96 26.56
C ARG A 336 1.12 -24.00 27.72
N GLY A 337 0.24 -24.07 28.71
CA GLY A 337 0.17 -23.15 29.85
C GLY A 337 -0.13 -21.70 29.45
N GLY A 338 -0.57 -20.90 30.41
CA GLY A 338 -1.06 -19.54 30.16
C GLY A 338 -2.57 -19.50 29.97
N SER A 339 -3.10 -18.42 29.40
CA SER A 339 -4.54 -18.27 29.18
C SER A 339 -4.86 -18.00 27.73
N ALA A 340 -6.03 -18.45 27.29
CA ALA A 340 -6.53 -18.19 25.94
C ALA A 340 -7.98 -17.70 26.01
N LEU A 341 -8.26 -16.53 25.45
CA LEU A 341 -9.59 -16.07 25.12
C LEU A 341 -9.78 -16.23 23.61
N ILE A 342 -10.72 -17.09 23.23
CA ILE A 342 -11.08 -17.35 21.83
C ILE A 342 -12.51 -16.86 21.64
N GLU A 343 -12.69 -15.84 20.80
CA GLU A 343 -13.97 -15.17 20.59
C GLU A 343 -14.25 -15.07 19.10
N ASP A 344 -15.44 -15.50 18.68
CA ASP A 344 -15.90 -15.37 17.30
C ASP A 344 -14.94 -15.94 16.23
N CYS A 345 -14.41 -17.15 16.48
CA CYS A 345 -13.43 -17.81 15.62
C CYS A 345 -13.97 -19.08 14.96
N VAL A 346 -13.45 -19.40 13.78
CA VAL A 346 -13.79 -20.62 13.03
C VAL A 346 -12.57 -21.53 12.95
N PHE A 347 -12.75 -22.78 13.36
CA PHE A 347 -11.78 -23.86 13.22
C PHE A 347 -12.38 -24.92 12.28
N GLU A 348 -11.95 -24.91 11.01
CA GLU A 348 -12.52 -25.79 9.97
C GLU A 348 -11.48 -26.71 9.35
N ASP A 349 -11.85 -27.99 9.16
CA ASP A 349 -11.06 -28.97 8.40
C ASP A 349 -9.60 -29.15 8.89
N ASN A 350 -9.35 -28.97 10.19
CA ASN A 350 -8.03 -29.18 10.79
C ASN A 350 -7.85 -30.66 11.17
N THR A 351 -6.63 -31.17 11.01
CA THR A 351 -6.30 -32.58 11.23
C THR A 351 -5.13 -32.74 12.20
N ALA A 352 -5.33 -33.48 13.29
CA ALA A 352 -4.27 -33.97 14.15
C ALA A 352 -4.02 -35.47 13.88
N THR A 353 -2.77 -35.93 13.89
CA THR A 353 -2.49 -37.38 13.81
C THR A 353 -2.55 -38.08 15.16
N GLU A 354 -2.63 -37.34 16.27
CA GLU A 354 -2.81 -37.91 17.61
C GLU A 354 -4.01 -37.25 18.29
N GLU A 355 -3.89 -36.00 18.77
CA GLU A 355 -4.83 -35.42 19.73
C GLU A 355 -5.32 -34.02 19.30
N GLY A 356 -6.64 -33.78 19.37
CA GLY A 356 -7.24 -32.47 19.19
C GLY A 356 -7.14 -31.95 17.75
N GLY A 357 -8.12 -32.30 16.90
CA GLY A 357 -8.04 -32.02 15.47
C GLY A 357 -7.91 -30.53 15.15
N ALA A 358 -8.56 -29.66 15.93
CA ALA A 358 -8.37 -28.21 15.88
C ALA A 358 -7.48 -27.70 17.00
N LEU A 359 -7.79 -28.05 18.25
CA LEU A 359 -7.21 -27.40 19.42
C LEU A 359 -6.74 -28.43 20.44
N TRP A 360 -5.49 -28.28 20.87
CA TRP A 360 -4.92 -29.05 21.97
C TRP A 360 -4.42 -28.13 23.07
N ALA A 361 -4.67 -28.48 24.33
CA ALA A 361 -4.10 -27.71 25.45
C ALA A 361 -3.77 -28.56 26.68
N ARG A 362 -2.72 -28.12 27.37
CA ARG A 362 -2.28 -28.68 28.65
C ARG A 362 -1.51 -27.67 29.50
N ASP A 363 -1.33 -27.98 30.78
CA ASP A 363 -0.45 -27.22 31.65
C ASP A 363 1.01 -27.30 31.16
N ALA A 364 1.76 -26.19 31.27
CA ALA A 364 3.19 -26.21 30.96
C ALA A 364 4.00 -26.81 32.12
N ASP A 365 3.58 -26.49 33.35
CA ASP A 365 4.01 -27.06 34.62
C ASP A 365 3.03 -26.66 35.73
N GLU A 366 3.28 -27.10 36.97
CA GLU A 366 2.46 -26.81 38.16
C GLU A 366 2.24 -25.31 38.43
N GLN A 367 3.06 -24.42 37.85
CA GLN A 367 2.97 -22.97 38.03
C GLN A 367 2.37 -22.23 36.82
N ALA A 368 2.16 -22.91 35.70
CA ALA A 368 1.59 -22.34 34.49
C ALA A 368 0.50 -23.26 33.93
N ARG A 369 -0.68 -23.11 34.52
CA ARG A 369 -1.90 -23.79 34.08
C ARG A 369 -2.41 -23.25 32.76
N ALA A 370 -3.07 -24.09 31.98
CA ALA A 370 -3.81 -23.67 30.79
C ALA A 370 -5.27 -23.33 31.16
N GLU A 371 -5.64 -22.06 30.98
CA GLU A 371 -7.02 -21.59 31.20
C GLU A 371 -7.60 -21.03 29.90
N ILE A 372 -8.55 -21.75 29.31
CA ILE A 372 -9.13 -21.43 28.02
C ILE A 372 -10.60 -21.03 28.18
N THR A 373 -10.96 -19.87 27.65
CA THR A 373 -12.34 -19.40 27.50
C THR A 373 -12.66 -19.27 26.02
N ILE A 374 -13.73 -19.95 25.60
CA ILE A 374 -14.20 -19.97 24.23
C ILE A 374 -15.65 -19.47 24.24
N THR A 375 -15.89 -18.40 23.53
CA THR A 375 -17.19 -17.74 23.52
C THR A 375 -17.47 -17.17 22.14
N GLY A 376 -18.70 -16.77 21.88
CA GLY A 376 -18.96 -15.89 20.76
C GLY A 376 -20.22 -15.05 20.90
N SER A 377 -20.32 -14.07 20.02
CA SER A 377 -21.53 -13.30 19.76
C SER A 377 -22.52 -14.14 18.95
N VAL A 378 -23.81 -13.76 18.94
CA VAL A 378 -24.86 -14.57 18.28
C VAL A 378 -24.63 -14.73 16.77
N GLU A 379 -23.98 -13.75 16.12
CA GLU A 379 -23.68 -13.78 14.68
C GLU A 379 -22.25 -14.27 14.39
N GLY A 380 -21.32 -14.15 15.34
CA GLY A 380 -19.92 -14.55 15.22
C GLY A 380 -19.56 -15.88 15.89
N ALA A 381 -20.51 -16.53 16.57
CA ALA A 381 -20.32 -17.70 17.43
C ALA A 381 -19.20 -18.65 16.99
N CYS A 382 -18.29 -18.98 17.92
CA CYS A 382 -17.20 -19.90 17.63
C CYS A 382 -17.71 -21.23 17.06
N ARG A 383 -17.08 -21.68 15.96
CA ARG A 383 -17.43 -22.93 15.27
C ARG A 383 -16.20 -23.83 15.14
N PHE A 384 -16.41 -25.11 15.42
CA PHE A 384 -15.46 -26.19 15.17
C PHE A 384 -16.12 -27.18 14.19
N ASP A 385 -15.70 -27.14 12.93
CA ASP A 385 -16.33 -27.84 11.82
C ASP A 385 -15.37 -28.83 11.15
N GLY A 386 -15.80 -30.08 10.94
CA GLY A 386 -15.06 -30.99 10.06
C GLY A 386 -13.65 -31.39 10.55
N ASN A 387 -13.31 -31.14 11.81
CA ASN A 387 -11.97 -31.43 12.31
C ASN A 387 -11.78 -32.94 12.59
N ASP A 388 -10.54 -33.43 12.43
CA ASP A 388 -10.20 -34.87 12.50
C ASP A 388 -8.99 -35.14 13.41
N ALA A 389 -9.07 -36.13 14.30
CA ALA A 389 -7.96 -36.57 15.17
C ALA A 389 -8.03 -38.06 15.52
N GLU A 390 -7.01 -38.64 16.15
CA GLU A 390 -7.18 -39.98 16.78
C GLU A 390 -7.92 -39.90 18.13
N GLU A 391 -7.75 -38.80 18.87
CA GLU A 391 -8.48 -38.52 20.11
C GLU A 391 -8.96 -37.06 20.12
N GLY A 392 -10.26 -36.83 20.34
CA GLY A 392 -10.84 -35.47 20.36
C GLY A 392 -10.88 -34.84 18.98
N GLY A 393 -11.86 -35.23 18.15
CA GLY A 393 -11.94 -34.81 16.74
C GLY A 393 -11.81 -33.30 16.53
N ALA A 394 -12.38 -32.48 17.42
CA ALA A 394 -12.13 -31.04 17.46
C ALA A 394 -11.09 -30.66 18.52
N MET A 395 -11.27 -31.11 19.76
CA MET A 395 -10.50 -30.60 20.90
C MET A 395 -10.03 -31.71 21.81
N PHE A 396 -8.81 -31.54 22.32
CA PHE A 396 -8.24 -32.39 23.35
C PHE A 396 -7.62 -31.55 24.48
N PHE A 397 -7.88 -31.95 25.72
CA PHE A 397 -7.39 -31.26 26.91
C PHE A 397 -6.82 -32.22 27.94
N GLU A 398 -5.63 -31.92 28.46
CA GLU A 398 -5.02 -32.74 29.50
C GLU A 398 -4.30 -31.98 30.63
N GLU A 399 -3.78 -32.76 31.59
CA GLU A 399 -2.87 -32.32 32.66
C GLU A 399 -3.36 -31.10 33.44
N GLY A 400 -4.65 -31.05 33.81
CA GLY A 400 -5.18 -30.00 34.69
C GLY A 400 -5.69 -28.74 34.00
N ALA A 401 -5.76 -28.71 32.66
CA ALA A 401 -6.33 -27.60 31.90
C ALA A 401 -7.78 -27.28 32.35
N ILE A 402 -8.16 -26.00 32.32
CA ILE A 402 -9.52 -25.53 32.56
C ILE A 402 -10.06 -24.93 31.26
N VAL A 403 -11.22 -25.42 30.82
CA VAL A 403 -11.86 -24.97 29.58
C VAL A 403 -13.31 -24.59 29.85
N SER A 404 -13.67 -23.38 29.46
CA SER A 404 -15.05 -22.90 29.47
C SER A 404 -15.50 -22.59 28.04
N VAL A 405 -16.61 -23.17 27.61
CA VAL A 405 -17.17 -23.02 26.26
C VAL A 405 -18.59 -22.50 26.37
N THR A 406 -18.92 -21.39 25.72
CA THR A 406 -20.25 -20.78 25.75
C THR A 406 -20.71 -20.36 24.37
N GLY A 407 -21.94 -20.72 23.97
CA GLY A 407 -22.53 -20.23 22.72
C GLY A 407 -21.85 -20.75 21.45
N CYS A 408 -21.20 -21.91 21.49
CA CYS A 408 -20.39 -22.42 20.37
C CYS A 408 -21.07 -23.60 19.63
N THR A 409 -20.61 -23.90 18.41
CA THR A 409 -21.07 -25.06 17.64
C THR A 409 -19.92 -26.00 17.29
N PHE A 410 -20.14 -27.29 17.54
CA PHE A 410 -19.27 -28.41 17.15
C PHE A 410 -20.02 -29.27 16.13
N SER A 411 -19.62 -29.21 14.87
CA SER A 411 -20.28 -29.93 13.79
C SER A 411 -19.32 -30.81 12.99
N ASP A 412 -19.80 -31.98 12.62
CA ASP A 412 -19.11 -32.87 11.67
C ASP A 412 -17.65 -33.22 12.07
N ASN A 413 -17.31 -33.14 13.36
CA ASN A 413 -15.98 -33.50 13.83
C ASN A 413 -15.87 -35.01 13.94
N VAL A 414 -14.72 -35.54 13.53
CA VAL A 414 -14.51 -36.96 13.31
C VAL A 414 -13.26 -37.43 14.03
N VAL A 415 -13.27 -38.71 14.38
CA VAL A 415 -12.06 -39.40 14.79
C VAL A 415 -11.60 -40.39 13.71
N GLN A 416 -10.31 -40.34 13.35
CA GLN A 416 -9.71 -41.04 12.22
C GLN A 416 -10.03 -42.54 12.22
N ARG A 417 -10.47 -43.04 11.07
CA ARG A 417 -11.04 -44.40 10.91
C ARG A 417 -10.04 -45.55 11.11
N ASN A 418 -8.75 -45.25 11.14
CA ASN A 418 -7.66 -46.24 11.19
C ASN A 418 -6.79 -46.12 12.44
N ALA A 419 -7.16 -45.28 13.40
CA ALA A 419 -6.47 -45.18 14.68
C ALA A 419 -6.39 -46.56 15.35
N ASN A 420 -5.23 -46.90 15.90
CA ASN A 420 -5.04 -48.14 16.66
C ASN A 420 -4.28 -47.85 17.97
N PRO A 421 -4.98 -47.81 19.12
CA PRO A 421 -6.36 -48.26 19.37
C PRO A 421 -7.44 -47.40 18.68
N PRO A 422 -8.69 -47.90 18.57
CA PRO A 422 -9.77 -47.12 17.98
C PRO A 422 -9.94 -45.79 18.70
N GLY A 423 -10.01 -44.72 17.92
CA GLY A 423 -10.05 -43.38 18.46
C GLY A 423 -11.36 -43.03 19.17
N GLN A 424 -11.32 -41.97 19.98
CA GLN A 424 -12.30 -41.66 21.03
C GLN A 424 -12.61 -40.15 21.10
N GLY A 425 -13.85 -39.79 21.50
CA GLY A 425 -14.24 -38.38 21.66
C GLY A 425 -14.45 -37.66 20.32
N GLY A 426 -15.59 -37.85 19.67
CA GLY A 426 -15.84 -37.36 18.31
C GLY A 426 -15.72 -35.84 18.13
N ALA A 427 -16.05 -35.04 19.15
CA ALA A 427 -15.73 -33.61 19.17
C ALA A 427 -14.71 -33.27 20.24
N ILE A 428 -14.99 -33.58 21.51
CA ILE A 428 -14.13 -33.17 22.64
C ILE A 428 -13.70 -34.41 23.43
N TYR A 429 -12.40 -34.51 23.66
CA TYR A 429 -11.80 -35.42 24.63
C TYR A 429 -11.18 -34.62 25.78
N GLN A 430 -11.65 -34.88 26.99
CA GLN A 430 -11.08 -34.32 28.22
C GLN A 430 -10.38 -35.43 29.02
N LYS A 431 -9.11 -35.23 29.39
CA LYS A 431 -8.30 -36.16 30.20
C LYS A 431 -7.74 -35.43 31.42
N GLU A 432 -8.20 -35.74 32.64
CA GLU A 432 -7.71 -35.08 33.87
C GLU A 432 -7.74 -33.54 33.84
N ALA A 433 -8.85 -32.95 33.40
CA ALA A 433 -9.05 -31.54 33.14
C ALA A 433 -10.49 -31.13 33.50
N VAL A 434 -10.75 -29.82 33.52
CA VAL A 434 -12.05 -29.23 33.85
C VAL A 434 -12.69 -28.69 32.57
N LEU A 435 -13.93 -29.08 32.32
CA LEU A 435 -14.70 -28.66 31.16
C LEU A 435 -16.08 -28.15 31.59
N CYS A 436 -16.35 -26.88 31.27
CA CYS A 436 -17.63 -26.23 31.49
C CYS A 436 -18.22 -25.84 30.14
N ILE A 437 -19.45 -26.27 29.82
CA ILE A 437 -20.10 -25.95 28.54
C ILE A 437 -21.49 -25.38 28.76
N ALA A 438 -21.76 -24.21 28.20
CA ALA A 438 -23.06 -23.56 28.21
C ALA A 438 -23.56 -23.24 26.81
N ASP A 439 -24.88 -23.34 26.61
CA ASP A 439 -25.61 -22.81 25.45
C ASP A 439 -24.98 -23.16 24.09
N SER A 440 -24.40 -24.36 23.98
CA SER A 440 -23.62 -24.81 22.83
C SER A 440 -24.30 -26.00 22.15
N ALA A 441 -23.93 -26.27 20.89
CA ALA A 441 -24.50 -27.33 20.07
C ALA A 441 -23.45 -28.33 19.59
N PHE A 442 -23.76 -29.62 19.67
CA PHE A 442 -22.99 -30.73 19.11
C PHE A 442 -23.84 -31.46 18.07
N VAL A 443 -23.45 -31.33 16.81
CA VAL A 443 -24.20 -31.81 15.64
C VAL A 443 -23.35 -32.78 14.82
N ASP A 444 -23.85 -33.99 14.59
CA ASP A 444 -23.25 -34.96 13.66
C ASP A 444 -21.75 -35.22 13.90
N ASN A 445 -21.33 -35.27 15.18
CA ASN A 445 -19.95 -35.62 15.54
C ASN A 445 -19.79 -37.15 15.63
N HIS A 446 -18.65 -37.67 15.18
CA HIS A 446 -18.49 -39.10 14.93
C HIS A 446 -17.18 -39.69 15.47
N ALA A 447 -17.28 -40.60 16.44
CA ALA A 447 -16.18 -41.48 16.84
C ALA A 447 -16.26 -42.81 16.04
N TYR A 448 -15.49 -42.93 14.94
CA TYR A 448 -15.48 -44.15 14.12
C TYR A 448 -14.46 -45.18 14.63
N ALA A 449 -14.92 -46.43 14.72
CA ALA A 449 -14.04 -47.59 14.72
C ALA A 449 -14.53 -48.56 13.64
N LEU A 450 -13.84 -48.65 12.49
CA LEU A 450 -14.25 -49.59 11.44
C LEU A 450 -14.08 -51.04 11.94
N GLY A 451 -15.20 -51.73 12.14
CA GLY A 451 -15.21 -53.18 12.38
C GLY A 451 -15.03 -53.62 13.83
N VAL A 452 -14.93 -52.69 14.78
CA VAL A 452 -15.03 -52.99 16.22
C VAL A 452 -16.07 -52.05 16.86
N ALA A 453 -16.88 -52.58 17.77
CA ALA A 453 -17.98 -51.88 18.42
C ALA A 453 -17.51 -50.92 19.54
N ASP A 454 -16.29 -50.37 19.43
CA ASP A 454 -15.54 -49.81 20.57
C ASP A 454 -15.23 -48.29 20.45
N GLY A 455 -15.69 -47.60 19.40
CA GLY A 455 -15.68 -46.13 19.40
C GLY A 455 -16.56 -45.60 20.55
N ARG A 456 -16.16 -44.53 21.23
CA ARG A 456 -16.83 -44.02 22.45
C ARG A 456 -16.92 -42.50 22.45
N GLY A 457 -18.04 -41.98 22.94
CA GLY A 457 -18.28 -40.54 23.12
C GLY A 457 -18.32 -39.80 21.80
N GLY A 458 -19.40 -39.99 21.03
CA GLY A 458 -19.60 -39.37 19.72
C GLY A 458 -19.52 -37.85 19.73
N ALA A 459 -19.92 -37.19 20.82
CA ALA A 459 -19.66 -35.77 21.02
C ALA A 459 -18.56 -35.54 22.08
N ILE A 460 -18.75 -36.02 23.31
CA ILE A 460 -17.85 -35.73 24.43
C ILE A 460 -17.40 -37.02 25.10
N LEU A 461 -16.09 -37.12 25.38
CA LEU A 461 -15.52 -38.18 26.20
C LEU A 461 -14.69 -37.63 27.35
N LEU A 462 -14.83 -38.24 28.53
CA LEU A 462 -14.05 -37.91 29.73
C LEU A 462 -13.21 -39.10 30.19
N LYS A 463 -11.93 -38.82 30.50
CA LYS A 463 -10.98 -39.74 31.14
C LYS A 463 -10.37 -39.13 32.40
N SER A 464 -10.16 -39.97 33.40
CA SER A 464 -9.44 -39.66 34.64
C SER A 464 -8.56 -40.86 35.00
N GLU A 465 -7.26 -40.64 35.18
CA GLU A 465 -6.43 -41.59 35.93
C GLU A 465 -6.31 -41.16 37.40
N LEU A 466 -6.07 -42.16 38.26
CA LEU A 466 -6.55 -42.33 39.64
C LEU A 466 -6.30 -41.23 40.70
N ASP A 467 -5.76 -40.06 40.38
CA ASP A 467 -5.41 -39.02 41.36
C ASP A 467 -5.89 -37.59 41.01
N LEU A 468 -6.54 -37.36 39.86
CA LEU A 468 -7.20 -36.09 39.50
C LEU A 468 -8.67 -36.30 39.15
N THR A 469 -9.57 -35.60 39.84
CA THR A 469 -11.02 -35.66 39.57
C THR A 469 -11.37 -34.72 38.42
N PRO A 470 -11.78 -35.24 37.24
CA PRO A 470 -12.23 -34.40 36.13
C PRO A 470 -13.50 -33.67 36.53
N HIS A 471 -13.86 -32.59 35.85
CA HIS A 471 -15.13 -31.91 36.11
C HIS A 471 -15.81 -31.64 34.77
N LEU A 472 -17.06 -32.08 34.62
CA LEU A 472 -17.89 -31.75 33.46
C LEU A 472 -19.23 -31.19 33.92
N ALA A 473 -19.45 -29.91 33.62
CA ALA A 473 -20.74 -29.27 33.80
C ALA A 473 -21.29 -28.82 32.44
N LEU A 474 -22.56 -29.14 32.21
CA LEU A 474 -23.30 -28.79 30.99
C LEU A 474 -24.53 -27.95 31.36
N SER A 475 -24.79 -26.88 30.63
CA SER A 475 -25.99 -26.06 30.78
C SER A 475 -26.58 -25.66 29.43
N GLY A 476 -27.83 -26.03 29.15
CA GLY A 476 -28.50 -25.62 27.89
C GLY A 476 -27.90 -26.24 26.62
N VAL A 477 -27.11 -27.31 26.75
CA VAL A 477 -26.36 -27.90 25.63
C VAL A 477 -27.28 -28.79 24.78
N THR A 478 -27.18 -28.68 23.46
CA THR A 478 -27.95 -29.52 22.53
C THR A 478 -27.07 -30.54 21.81
N PHE A 479 -27.59 -31.75 21.68
CA PHE A 479 -26.96 -32.85 20.96
C PHE A 479 -27.89 -33.36 19.85
N THR A 480 -27.37 -33.50 18.63
CA THR A 480 -28.11 -33.98 17.46
C THR A 480 -27.21 -34.86 16.60
N GLY A 481 -27.64 -36.08 16.29
CA GLY A 481 -27.02 -36.91 15.25
C GLY A 481 -25.61 -37.46 15.53
N ASN A 482 -25.06 -37.22 16.73
CA ASN A 482 -23.73 -37.72 17.08
C ASN A 482 -23.70 -39.26 17.15
N THR A 483 -22.61 -39.88 16.71
CA THR A 483 -22.45 -41.34 16.75
C THR A 483 -21.12 -41.78 17.35
N PRO A 484 -21.07 -42.82 18.19
CA PRO A 484 -22.16 -43.74 18.57
C PRO A 484 -23.26 -43.09 19.44
N LEU A 485 -22.96 -42.65 20.65
CA LEU A 485 -23.85 -41.84 21.49
C LEU A 485 -23.13 -40.60 21.99
N ASP A 486 -23.88 -39.58 22.43
CA ASP A 486 -23.36 -38.25 22.72
C ASP A 486 -22.19 -38.24 23.72
N PHE A 487 -22.30 -39.02 24.80
CA PHE A 487 -21.38 -38.95 25.94
C PHE A 487 -20.80 -40.31 26.34
N TYR A 488 -19.52 -40.33 26.72
CA TYR A 488 -18.88 -41.46 27.38
C TYR A 488 -17.96 -41.03 28.53
N SER A 489 -18.00 -41.76 29.65
CA SER A 489 -17.05 -41.63 30.77
C SER A 489 -16.24 -42.91 30.94
N LEU A 490 -14.91 -42.81 31.04
CA LEU A 490 -14.03 -43.95 31.33
C LEU A 490 -13.92 -44.26 32.84
N PHE A 491 -14.22 -43.30 33.72
CA PHE A 491 -14.14 -43.47 35.17
C PHE A 491 -15.30 -44.31 35.73
N ASP A 492 -16.52 -43.97 35.33
CA ASP A 492 -17.71 -44.81 35.45
C ASP A 492 -18.14 -45.19 34.02
N PRO A 493 -17.75 -46.38 33.50
CA PRO A 493 -17.96 -46.79 32.12
C PRO A 493 -19.42 -46.76 31.70
N VAL A 494 -19.83 -45.63 31.14
CA VAL A 494 -21.22 -45.31 30.85
C VAL A 494 -21.27 -44.54 29.54
N GLU A 495 -22.03 -45.09 28.59
CA GLU A 495 -22.31 -44.47 27.30
C GLU A 495 -23.78 -44.06 27.25
N GLN A 496 -24.08 -42.80 26.94
CA GLN A 496 -25.44 -42.27 27.03
C GLN A 496 -25.78 -41.32 25.88
N ALA A 497 -27.03 -41.43 25.40
CA ALA A 497 -27.71 -40.35 24.73
C ALA A 497 -28.20 -39.34 25.76
N LEU A 498 -27.87 -38.05 25.59
CA LEU A 498 -28.32 -36.99 26.48
C LEU A 498 -29.63 -36.38 25.95
N THR A 499 -30.53 -36.01 26.86
CA THR A 499 -31.77 -35.32 26.45
C THR A 499 -31.47 -33.87 26.10
N SER A 500 -31.79 -33.45 24.87
CA SER A 500 -31.59 -32.06 24.42
C SER A 500 -32.79 -31.15 24.74
N PRO A 501 -32.59 -29.94 25.29
CA PRO A 501 -31.34 -29.41 25.84
C PRO A 501 -31.00 -30.07 27.19
N PHE A 502 -29.73 -30.31 27.44
CA PHE A 502 -29.22 -30.92 28.66
C PHE A 502 -28.66 -29.85 29.61
N THR A 503 -29.09 -29.92 30.87
CA THR A 503 -28.49 -29.17 31.97
C THR A 503 -28.22 -30.13 33.12
N GLY A 504 -26.96 -30.25 33.53
CA GLY A 504 -26.55 -31.13 34.61
C GLY A 504 -25.04 -31.17 34.78
N VAL A 505 -24.62 -31.57 35.98
CA VAL A 505 -23.23 -31.89 36.28
C VAL A 505 -23.06 -33.39 36.13
N LEU A 506 -22.19 -33.82 35.21
CA LEU A 506 -21.93 -35.24 34.96
C LEU A 506 -20.79 -35.77 35.82
N HIS A 507 -19.90 -34.88 36.30
CA HIS A 507 -18.88 -35.19 37.30
C HIS A 507 -18.50 -33.93 38.10
N ASP A 508 -18.48 -34.02 39.43
CA ASP A 508 -18.21 -32.91 40.36
C ASP A 508 -17.07 -33.30 41.31
N ASP A 509 -16.03 -32.49 41.37
CA ASP A 509 -14.91 -32.63 42.32
C ASP A 509 -15.19 -31.93 43.67
N GLY A 510 -16.30 -31.19 43.78
CA GLY A 510 -16.72 -30.44 44.97
C GLY A 510 -15.83 -29.24 45.30
N VAL A 511 -14.87 -28.90 44.43
CA VAL A 511 -13.87 -27.84 44.65
C VAL A 511 -13.87 -26.84 43.52
N THR A 512 -14.06 -27.30 42.28
CA THR A 512 -14.00 -26.46 41.09
C THR A 512 -15.41 -26.03 40.69
N THR A 513 -15.69 -24.74 40.72
CA THR A 513 -16.98 -24.19 40.31
C THR A 513 -16.93 -23.75 38.86
N CYS A 514 -17.62 -24.46 37.97
CA CYS A 514 -18.05 -23.87 36.70
C CYS A 514 -18.96 -22.68 37.01
N ALA A 515 -18.51 -21.47 36.71
CA ALA A 515 -19.36 -20.28 36.74
C ALA A 515 -20.03 -20.16 35.37
N PHE A 516 -21.31 -20.51 35.31
CA PHE A 516 -22.17 -20.27 34.15
C PHE A 516 -22.75 -18.86 34.20
#